data_AF-A0A9P2ZY19-F1
#
_entry.id   AF-A0A9P2ZY19-F1
#
_cell.length_a   1.000
_cell.length_b   1.000
_cell.length_c   1.000
_cell.angle_alpha   90.00
_cell.angle_beta   90.00
_cell.angle_gamma   90.00
#
_symmetry.space_group_name_H-M   'P 1'
#
loop_
_entity.id
_entity.type
_entity.pdbx_description
1 polymer ?
#
loop_
_entity_poly.entity_id
_entity_poly.type
_entity_poly.pdbx_seq_one_letter_code
_entity_poly.pdbx_strand_id
1 'polypeptide(L)'
;MSELTASVTRDPKGSLVVEGYEALKYNFHYTSPVFDVNHSKLAKIYERWGRVLIVMDTIVHPIYKDQIERYFAHYNIPITWKIIKGGELNKTTDVSQPIHSLLAKADLLSLRVPFSRRPQKTMLSIVDAMDSFGTVRTEPTLVIGGGLVTDVSGYACASYRRTSNFIRVPTTLIGLIDASVSIKVGINHRKLKNRLGAYHAPLHTFLDFSFLKTLPIGQVRNGFAELVKIASVGDKPVWELLVKHGKELVETGFGFREGGEGFRAPGQEICHRGIETMLKLESPNLHELGLDRVIAFGHTWSPTLELTPRIPLRHGHAITIDMAYSITLAHSRGLLNDAQRDEWFNLVSSVGLSMDHELFTEELLAAATEFIKKTRDGKQRFAVPDREFGKCLFLNDVPLDELRSVLQVHKAFVKARFGSGEGIESYVDAGDLGAEPEVYANGNSDKVNGHSGDTVAIARSLKPKMEAVRDGGGPVDSMGIVTNGIIGTASVH
;
A
#
# COMPACT_ATOMS: atom_id res chain seq x y z
N MET A 1 11.33 15.61 -30.34
CA MET A 1 10.41 16.04 -29.27
C MET A 1 10.12 17.50 -29.52
N SER A 2 8.89 17.83 -29.90
CA SER A 2 8.43 19.22 -30.00
C SER A 2 8.71 19.93 -28.68
N GLU A 3 9.10 21.20 -28.73
CA GLU A 3 9.19 22.03 -27.52
C GLU A 3 7.80 22.05 -26.87
N LEU A 4 7.68 21.43 -25.69
CA LEU A 4 6.45 21.47 -24.88
C LEU A 4 6.32 22.89 -24.33
N THR A 5 5.70 23.77 -25.11
CA THR A 5 5.53 25.19 -24.77
C THR A 5 4.14 25.42 -24.23
N ALA A 6 4.04 25.99 -23.03
CA ALA A 6 2.76 26.38 -22.46
C ALA A 6 2.07 27.44 -23.34
N SER A 7 0.74 27.36 -23.48
CA SER A 7 -0.03 28.23 -24.36
C SER A 7 -1.34 28.69 -23.70
N VAL A 8 -1.81 29.86 -24.13
CA VAL A 8 -3.14 30.38 -23.80
C VAL A 8 -3.79 30.83 -25.10
N THR A 9 -4.90 30.20 -25.48
CA THR A 9 -5.66 30.51 -26.69
C THR A 9 -7.11 30.84 -26.37
N ARG A 10 -7.88 31.31 -27.35
CA ARG A 10 -9.33 31.47 -27.24
C ARG A 10 -10.03 30.47 -28.15
N ASP A 11 -11.06 29.79 -27.64
CA ASP A 11 -11.92 28.95 -28.46
C ASP A 11 -12.84 29.82 -29.35
N PRO A 12 -13.52 29.24 -30.36
CA PRO A 12 -14.44 29.98 -31.22
C PRO A 12 -15.64 30.63 -30.51
N LYS A 13 -15.92 30.26 -29.26
CA LYS A 13 -16.98 30.83 -28.42
C LYS A 13 -16.47 31.93 -27.48
N GLY A 14 -15.17 32.26 -27.54
CA GLY A 14 -14.51 33.29 -26.75
C GLY A 14 -13.94 32.84 -25.41
N SER A 15 -14.07 31.55 -25.06
CA SER A 15 -13.52 30.97 -23.82
C SER A 15 -11.99 30.93 -23.89
N LEU A 16 -11.31 31.08 -22.75
CA LEU A 16 -9.86 30.88 -22.66
C LEU A 16 -9.54 29.39 -22.51
N VAL A 17 -8.59 28.89 -23.30
CA VAL A 17 -8.04 27.54 -23.22
C VAL A 17 -6.58 27.66 -22.81
N VAL A 18 -6.18 26.91 -21.78
CA VAL A 18 -4.82 26.91 -21.24
C VAL A 18 -4.23 25.50 -21.37
N GLU A 19 -3.06 25.41 -21.99
CA GLU A 19 -2.28 24.19 -22.04
C GLU A 19 -0.95 24.46 -21.31
N GLY A 20 -0.74 23.78 -20.19
CA GLY A 20 0.49 23.88 -19.40
C GLY A 20 1.21 22.54 -19.35
N TYR A 21 2.53 22.57 -19.33
CA TYR A 21 3.38 21.39 -19.25
C TYR A 21 4.38 21.56 -18.11
N GLU A 22 4.48 20.56 -17.25
CA GLU A 22 5.43 20.50 -16.15
C GLU A 22 6.24 19.21 -16.27
N ALA A 23 7.57 19.32 -16.18
CA ALA A 23 8.44 18.16 -16.26
C ALA A 23 8.47 17.40 -14.93
N LEU A 24 8.26 16.09 -14.98
CA LEU A 24 8.44 15.20 -13.84
C LEU A 24 9.72 14.38 -14.03
N LYS A 25 10.71 14.57 -13.14
CA LYS A 25 12.00 13.87 -13.18
C LYS A 25 12.46 13.51 -11.78
N TYR A 26 12.84 12.25 -11.60
CA TYR A 26 13.35 11.71 -10.34
C TYR A 26 14.32 10.56 -10.61
N ASN A 27 15.20 10.24 -9.66
CA ASN A 27 16.27 9.27 -9.86
C ASN A 27 16.32 8.22 -8.74
N PHE A 28 16.70 7.00 -9.11
CA PHE A 28 17.04 5.94 -8.18
C PHE A 28 18.56 5.74 -8.12
N HIS A 29 19.08 5.50 -6.92
CA HIS A 29 20.50 5.26 -6.69
C HIS A 29 20.69 3.99 -5.87
N TYR A 30 21.15 2.92 -6.52
CA TYR A 30 21.64 1.75 -5.82
C TYR A 30 22.97 2.10 -5.13
N THR A 31 23.02 1.98 -3.81
CA THR A 31 24.20 2.29 -3.00
C THR A 31 24.20 1.39 -1.77
N SER A 32 25.36 0.93 -1.30
CA SER A 32 25.43 0.04 -0.14
C SER A 32 26.79 0.17 0.53
N PRO A 33 26.91 0.75 1.75
CA PRO A 33 25.87 1.46 2.48
C PRO A 33 25.75 2.95 2.06
N VAL A 34 24.55 3.53 2.09
CA VAL A 34 24.31 4.95 1.70
C VAL A 34 25.05 5.95 2.60
N PHE A 35 25.21 5.62 3.87
CA PHE A 35 25.90 6.45 4.88
C PHE A 35 27.37 6.03 5.09
N ASP A 36 28.01 5.45 4.07
CA ASP A 36 29.47 5.32 4.04
C ASP A 36 30.10 6.69 3.77
N VAL A 37 31.07 7.13 4.58
CA VAL A 37 31.75 8.41 4.39
C VAL A 37 32.44 8.52 3.03
N ASN A 38 32.78 7.41 2.37
CA ASN A 38 33.35 7.41 1.02
C ASN A 38 32.29 7.61 -0.09
N HIS A 39 31.00 7.46 0.22
CA HIS A 39 29.89 7.66 -0.71
C HIS A 39 29.34 9.09 -0.65
N SER A 40 30.00 10.02 -1.35
CA SER A 40 29.65 11.47 -1.31
C SER A 40 28.34 11.88 -1.97
N LYS A 41 27.62 10.98 -2.67
CA LYS A 41 26.48 11.36 -3.52
C LYS A 41 25.33 12.04 -2.74
N LEU A 42 24.97 11.54 -1.56
CA LEU A 42 23.92 12.13 -0.74
C LEU A 42 24.36 13.48 -0.17
N ALA A 43 25.57 13.56 0.40
CA ALA A 43 26.13 14.79 0.94
C ALA A 43 26.23 15.92 -0.10
N LYS A 44 26.65 15.61 -1.33
CA LYS A 44 26.72 16.56 -2.45
C LYS A 44 25.40 17.25 -2.77
N ILE A 45 24.28 16.57 -2.52
CA ILE A 45 22.96 17.20 -2.71
C ILE A 45 22.76 18.31 -1.66
N TYR A 46 23.20 18.08 -0.43
CA TYR A 46 23.04 19.00 0.70
C TYR A 46 24.12 20.09 0.80
N GLU A 47 25.25 19.96 0.11
CA GLU A 47 26.35 20.95 0.09
C GLU A 47 25.87 22.38 -0.18
N ARG A 48 24.93 22.55 -1.11
CA ARG A 48 24.35 23.87 -1.45
C ARG A 48 23.74 24.58 -0.24
N TRP A 49 23.08 23.83 0.64
CA TRP A 49 22.38 24.39 1.80
C TRP A 49 23.23 24.36 3.07
N GLY A 50 24.23 23.48 3.13
CA GLY A 50 25.13 23.36 4.27
C GLY A 50 24.44 22.90 5.55
N ARG A 51 23.26 22.28 5.45
CA ARG A 51 22.46 21.73 6.56
C ARG A 51 21.44 20.72 6.02
N VAL A 52 20.83 19.92 6.90
CA VAL A 52 19.78 18.97 6.52
C VAL A 52 18.71 18.83 7.61
N LEU A 53 17.43 18.84 7.19
CA LEU A 53 16.31 18.37 8.00
C LEU A 53 16.07 16.89 7.68
N ILE A 54 16.20 16.02 8.69
CA ILE A 54 15.97 14.58 8.57
C ILE A 54 14.69 14.20 9.29
N VAL A 55 13.71 13.70 8.55
CA VAL A 55 12.51 13.04 9.09
C VAL A 55 12.77 11.54 9.16
N MET A 56 12.66 10.97 10.36
CA MET A 56 13.04 9.57 10.60
C MET A 56 12.10 8.87 11.58
N ASP A 57 11.95 7.56 11.39
CA ASP A 57 11.21 6.70 12.30
C ASP A 57 11.92 6.48 13.64
N THR A 58 11.14 6.37 14.72
CA THR A 58 11.63 6.16 16.09
C THR A 58 12.31 4.80 16.33
N ILE A 59 12.04 3.76 15.53
CA ILE A 59 12.69 2.45 15.61
C ILE A 59 14.00 2.46 14.81
N VAL A 60 13.99 3.07 13.63
CA VAL A 60 15.19 3.16 12.77
C VAL A 60 16.25 4.08 13.40
N HIS A 61 15.83 5.19 14.04
CA HIS A 61 16.74 6.20 14.59
C HIS A 61 17.82 5.62 15.51
N PRO A 62 17.52 4.91 16.62
CA PRO A 62 18.55 4.39 17.51
C PRO A 62 19.50 3.37 16.85
N ILE A 63 19.10 2.73 15.75
CA ILE A 63 19.93 1.74 15.04
C ILE A 63 21.00 2.44 14.17
N TYR A 64 20.63 3.54 13.50
CA TYR A 64 21.46 4.14 12.45
C TYR A 64 21.94 5.57 12.75
N LYS A 65 21.47 6.20 13.84
CA LYS A 65 21.81 7.59 14.22
C LYS A 65 23.31 7.85 14.17
N ASP A 66 24.12 7.03 14.86
CA ASP A 66 25.57 7.26 14.96
C ASP A 66 26.28 7.13 13.59
N GLN A 67 25.77 6.30 12.69
CA GLN A 67 26.30 6.21 11.32
C GLN A 67 25.94 7.46 10.51
N ILE A 68 24.70 7.93 10.63
CA ILE A 68 24.20 9.13 9.92
C ILE A 68 24.92 10.39 10.42
N GLU A 69 25.09 10.54 11.74
CA GLU A 69 25.81 11.67 12.35
C GLU A 69 27.27 11.68 11.90
N ARG A 70 27.95 10.53 11.89
CA ARG A 70 29.33 10.43 11.36
C ARG A 70 29.40 10.80 9.87
N TYR A 71 28.44 10.34 9.06
CA TYR A 71 28.38 10.66 7.64
C TYR A 71 28.29 12.18 7.41
N PHE A 72 27.28 12.83 7.98
CA PHE A 72 27.09 14.27 7.74
C PHE A 72 28.14 15.14 8.44
N ALA A 73 28.68 14.72 9.58
CA ALA A 73 29.80 15.39 10.22
C ALA A 73 31.06 15.37 9.34
N HIS A 74 31.36 14.25 8.67
CA HIS A 74 32.48 14.15 7.72
C HIS A 74 32.39 15.19 6.59
N TYR A 75 31.16 15.51 6.15
CA TYR A 75 30.90 16.51 5.11
C TYR A 75 30.60 17.92 5.65
N ASN A 76 30.72 18.16 6.96
CA ASN A 76 30.41 19.44 7.62
C ASN A 76 28.97 19.94 7.39
N ILE A 77 28.00 19.03 7.40
CA ILE A 77 26.57 19.35 7.21
C ILE A 77 25.84 19.11 8.54
N PRO A 78 25.40 20.15 9.27
CA PRO A 78 24.65 19.97 10.50
C PRO A 78 23.28 19.33 10.26
N ILE A 79 22.90 18.40 11.15
CA ILE A 79 21.62 17.71 11.12
C ILE A 79 20.62 18.40 12.05
N THR A 80 19.38 18.57 11.58
CA THR A 80 18.21 18.78 12.42
C THR A 80 17.30 17.56 12.33
N TRP A 81 16.96 16.97 13.47
CA TRP A 81 16.15 15.76 13.55
C TRP A 81 14.67 16.07 13.73
N LYS A 82 13.83 15.39 12.95
CA LYS A 82 12.40 15.22 13.21
C LYS A 82 12.09 13.74 13.33
N ILE A 83 12.03 13.26 14.57
CA ILE A 83 11.65 11.87 14.84
C ILE A 83 10.13 11.75 14.91
N ILE A 84 9.59 10.79 14.17
CA ILE A 84 8.17 10.44 14.18
C ILE A 84 7.99 8.99 14.56
N LYS A 85 6.82 8.67 15.12
CA LYS A 85 6.41 7.27 15.29
C LYS A 85 5.95 6.73 13.94
N GLY A 86 6.58 5.67 13.46
CA GLY A 86 6.06 4.85 12.37
C GLY A 86 4.76 4.13 12.77
N GLY A 87 4.12 3.48 11.80
CA GLY A 87 2.95 2.63 12.03
C GLY A 87 1.61 3.18 11.61
N GLU A 88 0.71 2.27 11.21
CA GLU A 88 -0.53 2.60 10.49
C GLU A 88 -1.45 3.54 11.29
N LEU A 89 -1.38 3.51 12.63
CA LEU A 89 -2.06 4.46 13.51
C LEU A 89 -1.56 5.89 13.34
N ASN A 90 -0.25 6.07 13.14
CA ASN A 90 0.38 7.37 12.97
C ASN A 90 0.17 7.93 11.56
N LYS A 91 -0.46 7.16 10.66
CA LYS A 91 -0.85 7.56 9.31
C LYS A 91 -2.26 8.18 9.25
N THR A 92 -2.98 8.36 10.37
CA THR A 92 -4.35 8.93 10.36
C THR A 92 -4.39 10.41 10.73
N THR A 93 -5.34 11.15 10.14
CA THR A 93 -5.59 12.58 10.47
C THR A 93 -6.55 12.77 11.64
N ASP A 94 -7.46 11.81 11.82
CA ASP A 94 -8.48 11.84 12.85
C ASP A 94 -9.06 10.43 13.00
N VAL A 95 -9.17 9.97 14.25
CA VAL A 95 -9.79 8.70 14.58
C VAL A 95 -11.27 8.90 14.96
N SER A 96 -11.75 10.14 15.09
CA SER A 96 -12.90 10.46 15.96
C SER A 96 -14.33 10.33 15.38
N GLN A 97 -14.60 9.60 14.28
CA GLN A 97 -16.00 9.36 13.86
C GLN A 97 -16.28 7.99 13.23
N PRO A 98 -17.38 7.29 13.64
CA PRO A 98 -17.82 6.06 13.00
C PRO A 98 -18.19 6.23 11.52
N ILE A 99 -17.90 5.21 10.72
CA ILE A 99 -18.54 4.96 9.42
C ILE A 99 -19.96 4.44 9.68
N HIS A 100 -20.83 5.26 10.30
CA HIS A 100 -22.25 4.92 10.38
C HIS A 100 -23.06 5.48 9.22
N SER A 101 -22.56 6.50 8.51
CA SER A 101 -23.30 7.15 7.41
C SER A 101 -23.06 6.53 6.01
N LEU A 102 -22.08 5.65 5.85
CA LEU A 102 -21.76 5.01 4.56
C LEU A 102 -22.26 3.56 4.45
N LEU A 103 -22.60 2.93 5.57
CA LEU A 103 -23.19 1.58 5.63
C LEU A 103 -24.72 1.60 5.82
N ALA A 104 -25.32 2.76 6.13
CA ALA A 104 -26.76 2.90 6.36
C ALA A 104 -27.65 2.77 5.09
N LYS A 105 -27.10 2.32 3.96
CA LYS A 105 -27.88 1.92 2.77
C LYS A 105 -27.99 0.40 2.60
N ALA A 106 -27.38 -0.38 3.47
CA ALA A 106 -27.63 -1.81 3.62
C ALA A 106 -28.11 -2.03 5.06
N ASP A 107 -29.32 -2.54 5.25
CA ASP A 107 -29.98 -2.76 6.56
C ASP A 107 -29.25 -3.79 7.46
N LEU A 108 -28.01 -3.49 7.85
CA LEU A 108 -27.17 -4.29 8.75
C LEU A 108 -26.68 -3.38 9.88
N LEU A 109 -27.55 -3.14 10.86
CA LEU A 109 -27.28 -2.35 12.06
C LEU A 109 -27.13 -3.27 13.28
N SER A 110 -25.91 -3.38 13.81
CA SER A 110 -25.62 -3.29 15.26
C SER A 110 -24.13 -3.54 15.57
N LEU A 111 -23.29 -2.54 15.34
CA LEU A 111 -22.03 -2.44 16.08
C LEU A 111 -21.77 -0.97 16.44
N ARG A 112 -22.01 -0.63 17.71
CA ARG A 112 -21.56 0.63 18.32
C ARG A 112 -20.25 0.34 19.04
N VAL A 113 -19.16 0.98 18.63
CA VAL A 113 -17.86 0.91 19.33
C VAL A 113 -17.52 2.31 19.87
N PRO A 114 -17.24 2.48 21.18
CA PRO A 114 -16.88 3.76 21.76
C PRO A 114 -15.41 4.12 21.45
N PHE A 115 -15.15 5.41 21.18
CA PHE A 115 -13.86 5.94 20.71
C PHE A 115 -13.12 6.72 21.82
N SER A 116 -11.80 6.50 21.97
CA SER A 116 -10.93 7.28 22.85
C SER A 116 -10.04 8.29 22.08
N ARG A 117 -9.58 9.34 22.79
CA ARG A 117 -9.28 10.69 22.30
C ARG A 117 -7.78 10.94 22.07
N ARG A 118 -7.39 11.29 20.84
CA ARG A 118 -6.47 12.40 20.42
C ARG A 118 -6.02 12.15 18.96
N PRO A 119 -6.32 13.03 17.99
CA PRO A 119 -5.74 12.92 16.66
C PRO A 119 -4.23 13.11 16.76
N GLN A 120 -3.45 12.07 16.47
CA GLN A 120 -2.01 12.23 16.24
C GLN A 120 -1.83 12.84 14.85
N LYS A 121 -1.56 14.14 14.82
CA LYS A 121 -1.35 14.91 13.59
C LYS A 121 0.09 14.72 13.07
N THR A 122 0.53 13.49 12.83
CA THR A 122 1.92 13.16 12.46
C THR A 122 2.42 14.01 11.28
N MET A 123 1.63 14.09 10.21
CA MET A 123 1.92 14.92 9.03
C MET A 123 2.09 16.40 9.39
N LEU A 124 1.19 16.98 10.20
CA LEU A 124 1.31 18.39 10.60
C LEU A 124 2.53 18.62 11.50
N SER A 125 2.92 17.65 12.32
CA SER A 125 4.14 17.77 13.12
C SER A 125 5.41 17.78 12.27
N ILE A 126 5.37 17.23 11.05
CA ILE A 126 6.46 17.34 10.06
C ILE A 126 6.43 18.74 9.45
N VAL A 127 5.25 19.26 9.11
CA VAL A 127 5.08 20.65 8.64
C VAL A 127 5.63 21.65 9.66
N ASP A 128 5.28 21.50 10.94
CA ASP A 128 5.79 22.34 12.03
C ASP A 128 7.32 22.29 12.12
N ALA A 129 7.93 21.13 11.85
CA ALA A 129 9.37 20.96 11.84
C ALA A 129 10.03 21.63 10.62
N MET A 130 9.40 21.56 9.44
CA MET A 130 9.84 22.28 8.24
C MET A 130 9.79 23.80 8.44
N ASP A 131 8.74 24.31 9.08
CA ASP A 131 8.63 25.73 9.43
C ASP A 131 9.68 26.14 10.48
N SER A 132 9.85 25.35 11.54
CA SER A 132 10.83 25.63 12.60
C SER A 132 12.27 25.57 12.10
N PHE A 133 12.58 24.67 11.16
CA PHE A 133 13.87 24.58 10.49
C PHE A 133 14.09 25.74 9.51
N GLY A 134 13.02 26.42 9.09
CA GLY A 134 13.05 27.44 8.06
C GLY A 134 13.38 26.86 6.70
N THR A 135 12.74 25.75 6.31
CA THR A 135 12.93 25.10 5.01
C THR A 135 12.75 26.11 3.87
N VAL A 136 13.78 26.29 3.04
CA VAL A 136 13.75 27.16 1.86
C VAL A 136 13.03 26.43 0.71
N ARG A 137 12.39 27.16 -0.22
CA ARG A 137 11.45 26.59 -1.21
C ARG A 137 11.98 25.38 -1.99
N THR A 138 13.26 25.34 -2.32
CA THR A 138 13.87 24.26 -3.12
C THR A 138 14.74 23.31 -2.28
N GLU A 139 14.86 23.54 -0.97
CA GLU A 139 15.64 22.74 -0.03
C GLU A 139 14.92 21.39 0.24
N PRO A 140 15.56 20.24 -0.05
CA PRO A 140 14.91 18.96 0.09
C PRO A 140 14.92 18.44 1.53
N THR A 141 13.76 18.02 2.04
CA THR A 141 13.73 17.25 3.30
C THR A 141 14.26 15.83 3.06
N LEU A 142 15.15 15.34 3.94
CA LEU A 142 15.62 13.95 3.88
C LEU A 142 14.66 13.06 4.68
N VAL A 143 14.12 12.02 4.04
CA VAL A 143 13.16 11.10 4.67
C VAL A 143 13.77 9.70 4.74
N ILE A 144 13.93 9.17 5.95
CA ILE A 144 14.56 7.87 6.21
C ILE A 144 13.58 6.97 6.97
N GLY A 145 13.16 5.86 6.36
CA GLY A 145 12.25 4.92 7.02
C GLY A 145 11.54 3.96 6.07
N GLY A 146 10.56 3.21 6.59
CA GLY A 146 9.71 2.35 5.77
C GLY A 146 8.66 3.11 4.95
N GLY A 147 7.84 2.38 4.21
CA GLY A 147 6.81 2.94 3.31
C GLY A 147 5.88 3.96 3.99
N LEU A 148 5.57 3.74 5.26
CA LEU A 148 4.72 4.65 6.02
C LEU A 148 5.36 6.02 6.26
N VAL A 149 6.61 6.03 6.71
CA VAL A 149 7.34 7.29 6.95
C VAL A 149 7.52 8.05 5.65
N THR A 150 7.80 7.35 4.55
CA THR A 150 7.94 7.96 3.23
C THR A 150 6.62 8.52 2.69
N ASP A 151 5.49 7.84 2.93
CA ASP A 151 4.17 8.31 2.52
C ASP A 151 3.75 9.57 3.29
N VAL A 152 3.84 9.54 4.62
CA VAL A 152 3.40 10.66 5.47
C VAL A 152 4.28 11.89 5.22
N SER A 153 5.60 11.70 5.15
CA SER A 153 6.55 12.79 4.92
C SER A 153 6.48 13.31 3.49
N GLY A 154 6.31 12.42 2.51
CA GLY A 154 6.13 12.80 1.12
C GLY A 154 4.86 13.62 0.92
N TYR A 155 3.76 13.27 1.60
CA TYR A 155 2.53 14.06 1.55
C TYR A 155 2.65 15.39 2.30
N ALA A 156 3.41 15.44 3.41
CA ALA A 156 3.79 16.70 4.05
C ALA A 156 4.54 17.62 3.07
N CYS A 157 5.53 17.07 2.35
CA CYS A 157 6.31 17.82 1.36
C CYS A 157 5.47 18.26 0.15
N ALA A 158 4.55 17.42 -0.33
CA ALA A 158 3.63 17.78 -1.41
C ALA A 158 2.74 18.98 -1.01
N SER A 159 2.31 19.02 0.25
CA SER A 159 1.41 20.05 0.77
C SER A 159 2.16 21.32 1.19
N TYR A 160 3.39 21.20 1.69
CA TYR A 160 4.17 22.33 2.20
C TYR A 160 4.50 23.31 1.07
N ARG A 161 3.99 24.55 1.20
CA ARG A 161 4.06 25.61 0.17
C ARG A 161 3.60 25.15 -1.22
N ARG A 162 2.61 24.25 -1.27
CA ARG A 162 2.00 23.65 -2.48
C ARG A 162 2.91 22.74 -3.32
N THR A 163 4.21 22.70 -3.01
CA THR A 163 5.16 21.65 -3.42
C THR A 163 6.52 22.00 -2.82
N SER A 164 7.12 21.03 -2.15
CA SER A 164 8.49 21.11 -1.62
C SER A 164 9.25 19.83 -1.94
N ASN A 165 10.55 19.98 -2.21
CA ASN A 165 11.42 18.88 -2.58
C ASN A 165 11.66 17.94 -1.40
N PHE A 166 11.91 16.67 -1.69
CA PHE A 166 12.33 15.70 -0.69
C PHE A 166 13.17 14.58 -1.33
N ILE A 167 13.87 13.84 -0.49
CA ILE A 167 14.70 12.68 -0.84
C ILE A 167 14.28 11.51 0.03
N ARG A 168 14.25 10.29 -0.53
CA ARG A 168 13.90 9.07 0.19
C ARG A 168 15.11 8.17 0.40
N VAL A 169 15.22 7.61 1.59
CA VAL A 169 16.12 6.51 1.95
C VAL A 169 15.25 5.42 2.61
N PRO A 170 14.61 4.54 1.81
CA PRO A 170 13.80 3.46 2.34
C PRO A 170 14.62 2.45 3.15
N THR A 171 14.10 2.02 4.30
CA THR A 171 14.79 1.08 5.22
C THR A 171 14.07 -0.24 5.43
N THR A 172 12.96 -0.46 4.74
CA THR A 172 12.18 -1.72 4.79
C THR A 172 12.12 -2.31 3.40
N LEU A 173 11.88 -3.63 3.28
CA LEU A 173 11.75 -4.25 1.97
C LEU A 173 10.61 -3.61 1.15
N ILE A 174 9.42 -3.40 1.73
CA ILE A 174 8.31 -2.66 1.07
C ILE A 174 8.78 -1.29 0.60
N GLY A 175 9.50 -0.55 1.44
CA GLY A 175 10.04 0.76 1.08
C GLY A 175 10.97 0.67 -0.14
N LEU A 176 11.88 -0.31 -0.15
CA LEU A 176 12.92 -0.47 -1.16
C LEU A 176 12.36 -0.86 -2.54
N ILE A 177 11.32 -1.70 -2.58
CA ILE A 177 10.84 -2.31 -3.84
C ILE A 177 9.47 -1.80 -4.30
N ASP A 178 8.71 -1.10 -3.44
CA ASP A 178 7.35 -0.62 -3.78
C ASP A 178 7.12 0.83 -3.34
N ALA A 179 6.95 1.08 -2.03
CA ALA A 179 6.44 2.36 -1.54
C ALA A 179 7.36 3.56 -1.87
N SER A 180 8.68 3.37 -1.91
CA SER A 180 9.61 4.43 -2.35
C SER A 180 9.97 4.39 -3.84
N VAL A 181 9.45 3.41 -4.57
CA VAL A 181 9.48 3.34 -6.04
C VAL A 181 8.33 4.14 -6.62
N SER A 182 7.14 4.01 -6.03
CA SER A 182 5.98 4.82 -6.41
C SER A 182 6.16 6.31 -6.04
N ILE A 183 5.46 7.20 -6.75
CA ILE A 183 5.33 8.62 -6.40
C ILE A 183 4.07 8.91 -5.57
N LYS A 184 3.26 7.88 -5.31
CA LYS A 184 2.08 7.99 -4.46
C LYS A 184 2.51 8.20 -3.02
N VAL A 185 1.96 9.23 -2.41
CA VAL A 185 2.17 9.57 -1.01
C VAL A 185 0.81 9.90 -0.40
N GLY A 186 0.63 9.61 0.88
CA GLY A 186 -0.68 9.87 1.49
C GLY A 186 -0.83 9.40 2.92
N ILE A 187 -2.01 9.67 3.44
CA ILE A 187 -2.45 9.38 4.79
C ILE A 187 -3.86 8.81 4.78
N ASN A 188 -4.19 8.10 5.85
CA ASN A 188 -5.50 7.54 6.07
C ASN A 188 -6.47 8.65 6.51
N HIS A 189 -7.73 8.52 6.09
CA HIS A 189 -8.83 9.31 6.63
C HIS A 189 -9.81 8.38 7.32
N ARG A 190 -9.80 8.35 8.66
CA ARG A 190 -10.55 7.37 9.46
C ARG A 190 -10.12 5.94 9.07
N LYS A 191 -11.06 5.02 8.82
CA LYS A 191 -10.78 3.66 8.32
C LYS A 191 -10.63 3.57 6.79
N LEU A 192 -10.42 4.69 6.10
CA LEU A 192 -10.24 4.71 4.65
C LEU A 192 -8.75 4.84 4.35
N LYS A 193 -8.15 3.72 3.92
CA LYS A 193 -6.72 3.62 3.61
C LYS A 193 -6.33 4.59 2.49
N ASN A 194 -5.22 5.30 2.67
CA ASN A 194 -4.59 6.20 1.67
C ASN A 194 -5.56 7.18 1.01
N ARG A 195 -6.59 7.62 1.72
CA ARG A 195 -7.69 8.42 1.14
C ARG A 195 -7.27 9.85 0.80
N LEU A 196 -6.32 10.42 1.56
CA LEU A 196 -5.79 11.76 1.33
C LEU A 196 -4.34 11.62 0.87
N GLY A 197 -3.97 12.23 -0.24
CA GLY A 197 -2.64 12.01 -0.80
C GLY A 197 -2.32 12.91 -1.97
N ALA A 198 -1.18 12.63 -2.60
CA ALA A 198 -0.70 13.27 -3.81
C ALA A 198 0.14 12.30 -4.65
N TYR A 199 0.28 12.62 -5.93
CA TYR A 199 1.33 12.08 -6.78
C TYR A 199 2.52 13.05 -6.71
N HIS A 200 3.49 12.79 -5.84
CA HIS A 200 4.60 13.69 -5.55
C HIS A 200 5.92 12.94 -5.56
N ALA A 201 6.68 13.11 -6.65
CA ALA A 201 7.96 12.42 -6.81
C ALA A 201 9.05 13.04 -5.92
N PRO A 202 9.92 12.22 -5.29
CA PRO A 202 11.14 12.72 -4.67
C PRO A 202 12.12 13.19 -5.75
N LEU A 203 13.12 13.99 -5.39
CA LEU A 203 14.24 14.25 -6.31
C LEU A 203 15.09 12.99 -6.52
N HIS A 204 15.35 12.28 -5.43
CA HIS A 204 16.21 11.10 -5.37
C HIS A 204 15.65 10.06 -4.39
N THR A 205 15.72 8.79 -4.77
CA THR A 205 15.55 7.64 -3.87
C THR A 205 16.86 6.87 -3.80
N PHE A 206 17.46 6.74 -2.62
CA PHE A 206 18.66 5.94 -2.39
C PHE A 206 18.26 4.55 -1.89
N LEU A 207 18.51 3.54 -2.73
CA LEU A 207 18.18 2.15 -2.47
C LEU A 207 19.40 1.43 -1.88
N ASP A 208 19.37 1.28 -0.56
CA ASP A 208 20.40 0.58 0.21
C ASP A 208 19.81 -0.68 0.86
N PHE A 209 20.05 -1.83 0.22
CA PHE A 209 19.55 -3.10 0.70
C PHE A 209 20.30 -3.60 1.95
N SER A 210 21.40 -2.97 2.36
CA SER A 210 22.09 -3.35 3.61
C SER A 210 21.25 -3.07 4.86
N PHE A 211 20.24 -2.20 4.78
CA PHE A 211 19.25 -2.02 5.84
C PHE A 211 18.48 -3.31 6.18
N LEU A 212 18.37 -4.25 5.24
CA LEU A 212 17.71 -5.55 5.48
C LEU A 212 18.45 -6.41 6.51
N LYS A 213 19.72 -6.10 6.81
CA LYS A 213 20.51 -6.76 7.87
C LYS A 213 19.83 -6.66 9.23
N THR A 214 19.24 -5.51 9.56
CA THR A 214 18.61 -5.27 10.87
C THR A 214 17.08 -5.33 10.82
N LEU A 215 16.49 -5.52 9.63
CA LEU A 215 15.05 -5.57 9.48
C LEU A 215 14.52 -6.89 10.09
N PRO A 216 13.46 -6.89 10.92
CA PRO A 216 12.91 -8.12 11.49
C PRO A 216 12.41 -9.10 10.41
N ILE A 217 12.43 -10.41 10.70
CA ILE A 217 11.96 -11.46 9.76
C ILE A 217 10.52 -11.19 9.30
N GLY A 218 9.61 -10.88 10.22
CA GLY A 218 8.24 -10.52 9.90
C GLY A 218 8.12 -9.36 8.92
N GLN A 219 9.02 -8.36 8.98
CA GLN A 219 9.04 -7.23 8.05
C GLN A 219 9.64 -7.58 6.68
N VAL A 220 10.63 -8.49 6.65
CA VAL A 220 11.14 -9.05 5.38
C VAL A 220 10.03 -9.84 4.69
N ARG A 221 9.32 -10.71 5.42
CA ARG A 221 8.16 -11.46 4.92
C ARG A 221 7.05 -10.53 4.43
N ASN A 222 6.73 -9.50 5.21
CA ASN A 222 5.76 -8.47 4.86
C ASN A 222 6.06 -7.85 3.48
N GLY A 223 7.32 -7.50 3.21
CA GLY A 223 7.72 -6.98 1.89
C GLY A 223 7.85 -8.02 0.78
N PHE A 224 8.09 -9.29 1.13
CA PHE A 224 8.16 -10.37 0.15
C PHE A 224 6.84 -10.54 -0.60
N ALA A 225 5.70 -10.25 0.05
CA ALA A 225 4.38 -10.28 -0.57
C ALA A 225 4.28 -9.36 -1.81
N GLU A 226 4.95 -8.21 -1.80
CA GLU A 226 4.93 -7.29 -2.95
C GLU A 226 5.79 -7.78 -4.11
N LEU A 227 6.82 -8.59 -3.83
CA LEU A 227 7.56 -9.31 -4.85
C LEU A 227 6.72 -10.44 -5.46
N VAL A 228 5.98 -11.19 -4.63
CA VAL A 228 4.99 -12.18 -5.10
C VAL A 228 3.96 -11.52 -6.00
N LYS A 229 3.46 -10.34 -5.62
CA LYS A 229 2.54 -9.54 -6.44
C LYS A 229 3.11 -9.25 -7.82
N ILE A 230 4.21 -8.52 -7.90
CA ILE A 230 4.76 -8.07 -9.19
C ILE A 230 5.20 -9.25 -10.06
N ALA A 231 5.73 -10.31 -9.45
CA ALA A 231 6.15 -11.51 -10.15
C ALA A 231 4.97 -12.29 -10.75
N SER A 232 3.88 -12.44 -9.99
CA SER A 232 2.70 -13.20 -10.42
C SER A 232 2.08 -12.65 -11.71
N VAL A 233 2.10 -11.33 -11.90
CA VAL A 233 1.38 -10.67 -13.00
C VAL A 233 2.25 -9.80 -13.93
N GLY A 234 3.55 -9.67 -13.67
CA GLY A 234 4.41 -8.76 -14.43
C GLY A 234 5.85 -9.23 -14.72
N ASP A 235 6.40 -10.23 -14.01
CA ASP A 235 7.77 -10.70 -14.29
C ASP A 235 7.96 -12.19 -13.93
N LYS A 236 7.95 -13.04 -14.97
CA LYS A 236 8.14 -14.50 -14.83
C LYS A 236 9.54 -14.90 -14.34
N PRO A 237 10.65 -14.32 -14.84
CA PRO A 237 11.97 -14.58 -14.25
C PRO A 237 12.04 -14.30 -12.75
N VAL A 238 11.42 -13.20 -12.28
CA VAL A 238 11.34 -12.94 -10.83
C VAL A 238 10.53 -14.04 -10.14
N TRP A 239 9.40 -14.47 -10.71
CA TRP A 239 8.60 -15.58 -10.16
C TRP A 239 9.43 -16.85 -9.94
N GLU A 240 10.17 -17.27 -10.96
CA GLU A 240 11.02 -18.46 -10.92
C GLU A 240 12.10 -18.36 -9.82
N LEU A 241 12.69 -17.18 -9.64
CA LEU A 241 13.67 -16.93 -8.57
C LEU A 241 13.03 -16.94 -7.18
N LEU A 242 11.80 -16.41 -7.03
CA LEU A 242 11.06 -16.47 -5.75
C LEU A 242 10.72 -17.91 -5.37
N VAL A 243 10.24 -18.72 -6.32
CA VAL A 243 9.97 -20.15 -6.09
C VAL A 243 11.23 -20.89 -5.66
N LYS A 244 12.38 -20.56 -6.27
CA LYS A 244 13.65 -21.24 -6.01
C LYS A 244 14.33 -20.84 -4.70
N HIS A 245 14.18 -19.59 -4.25
CA HIS A 245 14.99 -19.02 -3.16
C HIS A 245 14.17 -18.36 -2.05
N GLY A 246 12.83 -18.38 -2.13
CA GLY A 246 11.96 -17.54 -1.32
C GLY A 246 12.16 -17.71 0.19
N LYS A 247 12.22 -18.96 0.66
CA LYS A 247 12.41 -19.27 2.08
C LYS A 247 13.72 -18.71 2.60
N GLU A 248 14.82 -18.99 1.92
CA GLU A 248 16.16 -18.55 2.32
C GLU A 248 16.30 -17.02 2.25
N LEU A 249 15.67 -16.37 1.27
CA LEU A 249 15.67 -14.91 1.19
C LEU A 249 14.95 -14.26 2.38
N VAL A 250 13.84 -14.82 2.85
CA VAL A 250 13.15 -14.30 4.04
C VAL A 250 13.97 -14.52 5.31
N GLU A 251 14.53 -15.72 5.48
CA GLU A 251 15.34 -16.09 6.66
C GLU A 251 16.66 -15.32 6.76
N THR A 252 17.29 -15.03 5.62
CA THR A 252 18.60 -14.36 5.55
C THR A 252 18.51 -12.84 5.35
N GLY A 253 17.30 -12.28 5.26
CA GLY A 253 17.11 -10.87 4.94
C GLY A 253 17.73 -10.52 3.58
N PHE A 254 17.42 -11.32 2.56
CA PHE A 254 17.95 -11.19 1.18
C PHE A 254 19.48 -11.29 1.12
N GLY A 255 20.06 -12.13 1.99
CA GLY A 255 21.51 -12.36 2.07
C GLY A 255 22.34 -11.26 2.76
N PHE A 256 21.68 -10.40 3.54
CA PHE A 256 22.34 -9.35 4.33
C PHE A 256 22.55 -9.72 5.81
N ARG A 257 21.87 -10.76 6.30
CA ARG A 257 22.16 -11.34 7.62
C ARG A 257 23.36 -12.29 7.54
N GLU A 258 23.97 -12.52 8.70
CA GLU A 258 25.09 -13.44 8.86
C GLU A 258 24.75 -14.85 8.36
N GLY A 259 25.64 -15.44 7.55
CA GLY A 259 25.42 -16.75 6.91
C GLY A 259 24.53 -16.71 5.66
N GLY A 260 24.06 -15.53 5.26
CA GLY A 260 23.17 -15.34 4.11
C GLY A 260 23.87 -15.00 2.80
N GLU A 261 25.21 -14.89 2.77
CA GLU A 261 25.96 -14.29 1.67
C GLU A 261 25.68 -14.94 0.32
N GLY A 262 25.44 -16.26 0.30
CA GLY A 262 25.08 -17.01 -0.92
C GLY A 262 23.77 -16.58 -1.58
N PHE A 263 22.87 -15.90 -0.83
CA PHE A 263 21.58 -15.43 -1.32
C PHE A 263 21.57 -13.95 -1.69
N ARG A 264 22.70 -13.24 -1.56
CA ARG A 264 22.78 -11.81 -1.86
C ARG A 264 22.59 -11.52 -3.35
N ALA A 265 23.25 -12.29 -4.22
CA ALA A 265 23.12 -12.14 -5.67
C ALA A 265 21.69 -12.39 -6.17
N PRO A 266 21.02 -13.52 -5.86
CA PRO A 266 19.62 -13.71 -6.28
C PRO A 266 18.69 -12.70 -5.64
N GLY A 267 18.91 -12.32 -4.37
CA GLY A 267 18.11 -11.29 -3.70
C GLY A 267 18.20 -9.92 -4.39
N GLN A 268 19.40 -9.51 -4.80
CA GLN A 268 19.61 -8.27 -5.57
C GLN A 268 18.95 -8.34 -6.95
N GLU A 269 19.09 -9.45 -7.66
CA GLU A 269 18.46 -9.64 -8.97
C GLU A 269 16.94 -9.52 -8.90
N ILE A 270 16.32 -10.23 -7.94
CA ILE A 270 14.87 -10.16 -7.67
C ILE A 270 14.43 -8.72 -7.42
N CYS A 271 15.10 -8.02 -6.50
CA CYS A 271 14.71 -6.67 -6.12
C CYS A 271 14.89 -5.67 -7.27
N HIS A 272 16.03 -5.72 -7.98
CA HIS A 272 16.31 -4.79 -9.07
C HIS A 272 15.33 -4.98 -10.24
N ARG A 273 15.07 -6.23 -10.63
CA ARG A 273 14.08 -6.55 -11.67
C ARG A 273 12.66 -6.17 -11.23
N GLY A 274 12.29 -6.45 -9.99
CA GLY A 274 10.98 -6.06 -9.44
C GLY A 274 10.76 -4.55 -9.52
N ILE A 275 11.76 -3.75 -9.11
CA ILE A 275 11.73 -2.29 -9.22
C ILE A 275 11.62 -1.85 -10.68
N GLU A 276 12.41 -2.43 -11.58
CA GLU A 276 12.39 -2.09 -13.01
C GLU A 276 11.01 -2.38 -13.63
N THR A 277 10.43 -3.53 -13.33
CA THR A 277 9.11 -3.94 -13.80
C THR A 277 8.02 -3.00 -13.27
N MET A 278 8.06 -2.65 -11.97
CA MET A 278 7.15 -1.67 -11.41
C MET A 278 7.26 -0.30 -12.11
N LEU A 279 8.48 0.17 -12.36
CA LEU A 279 8.72 1.44 -13.06
C LEU A 279 8.20 1.41 -14.50
N LYS A 280 8.40 0.30 -15.24
CA LYS A 280 7.86 0.13 -16.60
C LYS A 280 6.34 0.18 -16.64
N LEU A 281 5.67 -0.35 -15.61
CA LEU A 281 4.21 -0.36 -15.51
C LEU A 281 3.63 0.99 -15.06
N GLU A 282 4.28 1.69 -14.13
CA GLU A 282 3.72 2.92 -13.55
C GLU A 282 4.18 4.20 -14.27
N SER A 283 5.38 4.25 -14.87
CA SER A 283 5.90 5.48 -15.50
C SER A 283 5.02 6.04 -16.63
N PRO A 284 4.36 5.22 -17.46
CA PRO A 284 3.40 5.72 -18.46
C PRO A 284 2.08 6.23 -17.85
N ASN A 285 1.86 6.03 -16.55
CA ASN A 285 0.56 6.21 -15.89
C ASN A 285 0.71 6.79 -14.47
N LEU A 286 1.62 7.75 -14.28
CA LEU A 286 2.03 8.24 -12.96
C LEU A 286 0.93 8.92 -12.13
N HIS A 287 -0.16 9.36 -12.78
CA HIS A 287 -1.35 9.93 -12.12
C HIS A 287 -2.57 8.98 -12.13
N GLU A 288 -2.37 7.72 -12.52
CA GLU A 288 -3.42 6.70 -12.60
C GLU A 288 -4.64 7.09 -13.45
N LEU A 289 -4.42 7.78 -14.58
CA LEU A 289 -5.49 8.07 -15.53
C LEU A 289 -5.99 6.79 -16.21
N GLY A 290 -5.08 5.85 -16.47
CA GLY A 290 -5.41 4.47 -16.81
C GLY A 290 -5.68 3.64 -15.55
N LEU A 291 -6.86 3.02 -15.46
CA LEU A 291 -7.27 2.30 -14.24
C LEU A 291 -7.10 0.78 -14.33
N ASP A 292 -6.71 0.23 -15.48
CA ASP A 292 -6.29 -1.16 -15.64
C ASP A 292 -4.82 -1.28 -15.21
N ARG A 293 -4.62 -1.45 -13.91
CA ARG A 293 -3.30 -1.36 -13.27
C ARG A 293 -2.83 -2.74 -12.83
N VAL A 294 -1.79 -3.26 -13.49
CA VAL A 294 -1.21 -4.59 -13.21
C VAL A 294 -0.78 -4.70 -11.75
N ILE A 295 -0.12 -3.67 -11.22
CA ILE A 295 0.37 -3.66 -9.83
C ILE A 295 -0.76 -3.54 -8.78
N ALA A 296 -2.03 -3.49 -9.20
CA ALA A 296 -3.18 -3.56 -8.31
C ALA A 296 -3.64 -5.01 -8.01
N PHE A 297 -2.94 -6.02 -8.52
CA PHE A 297 -3.07 -7.40 -8.05
C PHE A 297 -2.84 -7.46 -6.53
N GLY A 298 -3.68 -8.20 -5.81
CA GLY A 298 -3.66 -8.21 -4.34
C GLY A 298 -4.19 -6.95 -3.65
N HIS A 299 -4.70 -5.97 -4.40
CA HIS A 299 -5.18 -4.67 -3.88
C HIS A 299 -6.64 -4.38 -4.22
N THR A 300 -7.45 -5.43 -4.34
CA THR A 300 -8.89 -5.33 -4.63
C THR A 300 -9.70 -5.30 -3.34
N TRP A 301 -9.53 -6.32 -2.51
CA TRP A 301 -10.20 -6.49 -1.22
C TRP A 301 -9.29 -6.23 -0.03
N SER A 302 -7.97 -6.37 -0.19
CA SER A 302 -7.00 -6.15 0.89
C SER A 302 -7.08 -4.79 1.57
N PRO A 303 -7.39 -3.64 0.91
CA PRO A 303 -7.46 -2.36 1.62
C PRO A 303 -8.58 -2.32 2.68
N THR A 304 -9.64 -3.10 2.47
CA THR A 304 -10.73 -3.24 3.44
C THR A 304 -10.35 -4.26 4.52
N LEU A 305 -9.85 -5.43 4.11
CA LEU A 305 -9.46 -6.50 5.04
C LEU A 305 -8.36 -6.06 6.01
N GLU A 306 -7.34 -5.34 5.53
CA GLU A 306 -6.16 -4.93 6.33
C GLU A 306 -6.55 -4.20 7.62
N LEU A 307 -7.57 -3.33 7.53
CA LEU A 307 -8.04 -2.47 8.62
C LEU A 307 -9.28 -3.03 9.37
N THR A 308 -9.74 -4.23 8.99
CA THR A 308 -10.94 -4.85 9.57
C THR A 308 -10.69 -5.47 10.95
N PRO A 309 -9.63 -6.28 11.17
CA PRO A 309 -9.40 -6.90 12.48
C PRO A 309 -9.10 -5.86 13.57
N ARG A 310 -9.28 -6.28 14.83
CA ARG A 310 -9.07 -5.41 15.99
C ARG A 310 -7.62 -4.90 16.07
N ILE A 311 -6.65 -5.70 15.65
CA ILE A 311 -5.27 -5.29 15.41
C ILE A 311 -5.06 -5.48 13.90
N PRO A 312 -4.66 -4.46 13.13
CA PRO A 312 -4.52 -4.58 11.68
C PRO A 312 -3.59 -5.72 11.27
N LEU A 313 -3.88 -6.30 10.12
CA LEU A 313 -2.89 -7.16 9.48
C LEU A 313 -1.73 -6.30 9.01
N ARG A 314 -0.53 -6.88 8.99
CA ARG A 314 0.55 -6.34 8.17
C ARG A 314 0.10 -6.31 6.71
N HIS A 315 0.44 -5.23 6.02
CA HIS A 315 0.03 -4.98 4.64
C HIS A 315 0.26 -6.19 3.72
N GLY A 316 1.46 -6.77 3.75
CA GLY A 316 1.87 -7.95 3.00
C GLY A 316 0.97 -9.16 3.22
N HIS A 317 0.51 -9.39 4.45
CA HIS A 317 -0.42 -10.48 4.76
C HIS A 317 -1.82 -10.19 4.20
N ALA A 318 -2.31 -8.95 4.32
CA ALA A 318 -3.60 -8.55 3.75
C ALA A 318 -3.63 -8.67 2.22
N ILE A 319 -2.57 -8.23 1.53
CA ILE A 319 -2.48 -8.36 0.07
C ILE A 319 -2.32 -9.83 -0.36
N THR A 320 -1.67 -10.67 0.44
CA THR A 320 -1.50 -12.08 0.09
C THR A 320 -2.80 -12.87 0.20
N ILE A 321 -3.66 -12.56 1.17
CA ILE A 321 -5.01 -13.15 1.25
C ILE A 321 -5.85 -12.79 0.01
N ASP A 322 -5.78 -11.52 -0.42
CA ASP A 322 -6.41 -11.06 -1.66
C ASP A 322 -5.86 -11.78 -2.90
N MET A 323 -4.53 -11.89 -3.01
CA MET A 323 -3.90 -12.65 -4.09
C MET A 323 -4.28 -14.13 -4.06
N ALA A 324 -4.31 -14.78 -2.89
CA ALA A 324 -4.63 -16.20 -2.77
C ALA A 324 -6.07 -16.49 -3.23
N TYR A 325 -7.00 -15.63 -2.86
CA TYR A 325 -8.36 -15.67 -3.37
C TYR A 325 -8.40 -15.41 -4.89
N SER A 326 -7.65 -14.41 -5.39
CA SER A 326 -7.54 -14.10 -6.82
C SER A 326 -6.96 -15.26 -7.65
N ILE A 327 -6.00 -16.01 -7.11
CA ILE A 327 -5.44 -17.22 -7.74
C ILE A 327 -6.50 -18.32 -7.80
N THR A 328 -7.31 -18.46 -6.74
CA THR A 328 -8.42 -19.42 -6.74
C THR A 328 -9.50 -19.03 -7.75
N LEU A 329 -9.78 -17.74 -7.91
CA LEU A 329 -10.69 -17.21 -8.92
C LEU A 329 -10.16 -17.46 -10.34
N ALA A 330 -8.89 -17.16 -10.60
CA ALA A 330 -8.26 -17.40 -11.90
C ALA A 330 -8.26 -18.89 -12.26
N HIS A 331 -7.95 -19.76 -11.28
CA HIS A 331 -8.04 -21.21 -11.43
C HIS A 331 -9.48 -21.68 -11.71
N SER A 332 -10.46 -21.18 -10.96
CA SER A 332 -11.89 -21.52 -11.15
C SER A 332 -12.42 -21.12 -12.53
N ARG A 333 -11.83 -20.09 -13.16
CA ARG A 333 -12.12 -19.68 -14.54
C ARG A 333 -11.26 -20.37 -15.60
N GLY A 334 -10.43 -21.35 -15.22
CA GLY A 334 -9.56 -22.07 -16.15
C GLY A 334 -8.40 -21.24 -16.72
N LEU A 335 -8.11 -20.07 -16.13
CA LEU A 335 -6.95 -19.25 -16.50
C LEU A 335 -5.65 -19.83 -15.94
N LEU A 336 -5.73 -20.58 -14.84
CA LEU A 336 -4.59 -21.29 -14.26
C LEU A 336 -4.94 -22.77 -14.12
N ASN A 337 -3.95 -23.64 -14.31
CA ASN A 337 -4.09 -25.07 -14.03
C ASN A 337 -3.75 -25.41 -12.56
N ASP A 338 -3.98 -26.66 -12.17
CA ASP A 338 -3.71 -27.12 -10.79
C ASP A 338 -2.24 -26.96 -10.38
N ALA A 339 -1.29 -27.20 -11.29
CA ALA A 339 0.13 -27.08 -10.98
C ALA A 339 0.52 -25.63 -10.70
N GLN A 340 0.00 -24.68 -11.47
CA GLN A 340 0.24 -23.25 -11.27
C GLN A 340 -0.38 -22.75 -9.96
N ARG A 341 -1.65 -23.14 -9.69
CA ARG A 341 -2.30 -22.84 -8.41
C ARG A 341 -1.44 -23.38 -7.25
N ASP A 342 -1.09 -24.66 -7.30
CA ASP A 342 -0.37 -25.32 -6.21
C ASP A 342 1.04 -24.74 -6.02
N GLU A 343 1.76 -24.41 -7.09
CA GLU A 343 3.06 -23.72 -7.03
C GLU A 343 2.94 -22.37 -6.28
N TRP A 344 1.92 -21.58 -6.59
CA TRP A 344 1.71 -20.29 -5.95
C TRP A 344 1.45 -20.43 -4.44
N PHE A 345 0.54 -21.33 -4.06
CA PHE A 345 0.23 -21.57 -2.66
C PHE A 345 1.42 -22.19 -1.90
N ASN A 346 2.20 -23.08 -2.53
CA ASN A 346 3.41 -23.66 -1.94
C ASN A 346 4.47 -22.59 -1.67
N LEU A 347 4.72 -21.67 -2.61
CA LEU A 347 5.63 -20.54 -2.39
C LEU A 347 5.17 -19.71 -1.19
N VAL A 348 3.91 -19.26 -1.19
CA VAL A 348 3.34 -18.41 -0.13
C VAL A 348 3.39 -19.10 1.24
N SER A 349 3.08 -20.40 1.29
CA SER A 349 3.21 -21.21 2.50
C SER A 349 4.66 -21.31 2.96
N SER A 350 5.61 -21.53 2.04
CA SER A 350 7.03 -21.74 2.38
C SER A 350 7.68 -20.51 3.02
N VAL A 351 7.18 -19.32 2.71
CA VAL A 351 7.65 -18.04 3.28
C VAL A 351 6.80 -17.58 4.46
N GLY A 352 5.74 -18.31 4.83
CA GLY A 352 4.88 -18.03 5.97
C GLY A 352 3.89 -16.87 5.79
N LEU A 353 3.53 -16.53 4.55
CA LEU A 353 2.54 -15.49 4.28
C LEU A 353 1.10 -16.04 4.44
N SER A 354 0.15 -15.16 4.78
CA SER A 354 -1.26 -15.55 4.97
C SER A 354 -1.94 -15.88 3.65
N MET A 355 -2.67 -16.98 3.62
CA MET A 355 -3.48 -17.43 2.49
C MET A 355 -4.97 -17.16 2.73
N ASP A 356 -5.40 -17.17 3.99
CA ASP A 356 -6.79 -16.91 4.37
C ASP A 356 -6.89 -16.20 5.72
N HIS A 357 -8.07 -15.68 6.04
CA HIS A 357 -8.39 -15.07 7.34
C HIS A 357 -9.89 -15.21 7.66
N GLU A 358 -10.24 -15.38 8.94
CA GLU A 358 -11.64 -15.57 9.38
C GLU A 358 -12.57 -14.40 8.99
N LEU A 359 -12.06 -13.17 9.02
CA LEU A 359 -12.80 -11.96 8.63
C LEU A 359 -12.92 -11.75 7.11
N PHE A 360 -12.25 -12.57 6.29
CA PHE A 360 -12.44 -12.57 4.84
C PHE A 360 -13.71 -13.36 4.49
N THR A 361 -14.86 -12.80 4.87
CA THR A 361 -16.20 -13.39 4.69
C THR A 361 -16.87 -12.93 3.39
N GLU A 362 -17.99 -13.55 3.04
CA GLU A 362 -18.80 -13.13 1.88
C GLU A 362 -19.28 -11.68 1.99
N GLU A 363 -19.59 -11.22 3.20
CA GLU A 363 -20.02 -9.85 3.47
C GLU A 363 -18.89 -8.85 3.24
N LEU A 364 -17.68 -9.16 3.75
CA LEU A 364 -16.50 -8.31 3.51
C LEU A 364 -16.15 -8.28 2.03
N LEU A 365 -16.16 -9.44 1.37
CA LEU A 365 -15.90 -9.57 -0.07
C LEU A 365 -16.87 -8.70 -0.90
N ALA A 366 -18.17 -8.77 -0.59
CA ALA A 366 -19.19 -7.96 -1.27
C ALA A 366 -18.97 -6.45 -1.03
N ALA A 367 -18.77 -6.05 0.22
CA ALA A 367 -18.57 -4.64 0.57
C ALA A 367 -17.29 -4.07 -0.07
N ALA A 368 -16.18 -4.80 0.03
CA ALA A 368 -14.90 -4.40 -0.55
C ALA A 368 -14.96 -4.33 -2.09
N THR A 369 -15.70 -5.23 -2.74
CA THR A 369 -15.97 -5.19 -4.19
C THR A 369 -16.69 -3.90 -4.61
N GLU A 370 -17.70 -3.47 -3.85
CA GLU A 370 -18.40 -2.22 -4.15
C GLU A 370 -17.55 -0.97 -3.88
N PHE A 371 -16.71 -1.01 -2.84
CA PHE A 371 -15.75 0.08 -2.58
C PHE A 371 -14.72 0.21 -3.70
N ILE A 372 -14.11 -0.90 -4.12
CA ILE A 372 -13.05 -0.84 -5.13
C ILE A 372 -13.58 -0.45 -6.50
N LYS A 373 -14.82 -0.84 -6.86
CA LYS A 373 -15.48 -0.37 -8.09
C LYS A 373 -15.60 1.15 -8.10
N LYS A 374 -15.95 1.80 -6.99
CA LYS A 374 -15.99 3.27 -6.91
C LYS A 374 -14.61 3.89 -7.12
N THR A 375 -13.57 3.28 -6.53
CA THR A 375 -12.17 3.70 -6.74
C THR A 375 -11.70 3.50 -8.18
N ARG A 376 -12.23 2.48 -8.88
CA ARG A 376 -11.84 2.08 -10.25
C ARG A 376 -12.84 2.51 -11.33
N ASP A 377 -13.58 3.58 -11.05
CA ASP A 377 -14.54 4.23 -11.95
C ASP A 377 -15.64 3.28 -12.45
N GLY A 378 -16.35 2.66 -11.51
CA GLY A 378 -17.50 1.78 -11.73
C GLY A 378 -17.16 0.34 -12.16
N LYS A 379 -15.91 0.06 -12.52
CA LYS A 379 -15.46 -1.25 -13.04
C LYS A 379 -14.69 -2.05 -11.99
N GLN A 380 -14.70 -3.38 -12.11
CA GLN A 380 -14.01 -4.28 -11.19
C GLN A 380 -12.48 -4.22 -11.39
N ARG A 381 -12.05 -4.40 -12.64
CA ARG A 381 -10.64 -4.43 -13.08
C ARG A 381 -9.80 -5.32 -12.17
N PHE A 382 -10.28 -6.52 -11.88
CA PHE A 382 -9.54 -7.47 -11.04
C PHE A 382 -8.34 -7.98 -11.83
N ALA A 383 -7.15 -7.51 -11.48
CA ALA A 383 -5.91 -8.04 -12.01
C ALA A 383 -5.74 -9.49 -11.52
N VAL A 384 -5.47 -10.41 -12.45
CA VAL A 384 -5.19 -11.83 -12.17
C VAL A 384 -4.12 -12.34 -13.14
N PRO A 385 -3.38 -13.42 -12.81
CA PRO A 385 -2.47 -14.05 -13.76
C PRO A 385 -3.20 -14.59 -15.00
N ASP A 386 -2.59 -14.43 -16.18
CA ASP A 386 -3.15 -14.87 -17.47
C ASP A 386 -2.37 -16.05 -18.06
N ARG A 387 -2.87 -17.28 -17.88
CA ARG A 387 -2.32 -18.56 -18.41
C ARG A 387 -0.93 -18.95 -17.91
N GLU A 388 -0.10 -18.00 -17.52
CA GLU A 388 1.21 -18.17 -16.90
C GLU A 388 1.51 -17.00 -15.96
N PHE A 389 2.40 -17.21 -14.99
CA PHE A 389 2.89 -16.12 -14.15
C PHE A 389 3.73 -15.14 -14.96
N GLY A 390 3.69 -13.87 -14.55
CA GLY A 390 4.34 -12.75 -15.23
C GLY A 390 3.47 -12.07 -16.29
N LYS A 391 2.22 -12.50 -16.47
CA LYS A 391 1.23 -11.87 -17.36
C LYS A 391 -0.06 -11.58 -16.60
N CYS A 392 -0.76 -10.51 -17.00
CA CYS A 392 -1.94 -10.01 -16.32
C CYS A 392 -3.15 -9.99 -17.25
N LEU A 393 -4.31 -10.43 -16.74
CA LEU A 393 -5.63 -10.19 -17.29
C LEU A 393 -6.46 -9.35 -16.31
N PHE A 394 -7.41 -8.55 -16.82
CA PHE A 394 -8.34 -7.79 -15.99
C PHE A 394 -9.76 -8.32 -16.14
N LEU A 395 -10.34 -8.83 -15.05
CA LEU A 395 -11.73 -9.29 -15.02
C LEU A 395 -12.68 -8.14 -14.68
N ASN A 396 -13.80 -8.07 -15.41
CA ASN A 396 -14.85 -7.05 -15.24
C ASN A 396 -16.28 -7.62 -15.15
N ASP A 397 -16.40 -8.94 -15.21
CA ASP A 397 -17.61 -9.70 -15.42
C ASP A 397 -17.76 -10.81 -14.37
N VAL A 398 -17.27 -10.57 -13.14
CA VAL A 398 -17.38 -11.54 -12.03
C VAL A 398 -18.63 -11.22 -11.20
N PRO A 399 -19.77 -11.91 -11.38
CA PRO A 399 -20.96 -11.66 -10.57
C PRO A 399 -20.72 -12.01 -9.10
N LEU A 400 -21.47 -11.37 -8.20
CA LEU A 400 -21.30 -11.55 -6.76
C LEU A 400 -21.51 -13.01 -6.31
N ASP A 401 -22.40 -13.75 -6.95
CA ASP A 401 -22.64 -15.16 -6.63
C ASP A 401 -21.46 -16.05 -7.03
N GLU A 402 -20.75 -15.71 -8.11
CA GLU A 402 -19.49 -16.37 -8.46
C GLU A 402 -18.41 -16.05 -7.42
N LEU A 403 -18.29 -14.78 -7.02
CA LEU A 403 -17.33 -14.38 -5.97
C LEU A 403 -17.55 -15.18 -4.67
N ARG A 404 -18.81 -15.34 -4.23
CA ARG A 404 -19.16 -16.15 -3.05
C ARG A 404 -18.85 -17.64 -3.24
N SER A 405 -19.25 -18.22 -4.37
CA SER A 405 -18.96 -19.62 -4.69
C SER A 405 -17.47 -19.92 -4.68
N VAL A 406 -16.67 -19.05 -5.31
CA VAL A 406 -15.20 -19.15 -5.33
C VAL A 406 -14.62 -18.99 -3.93
N LEU A 407 -15.22 -18.16 -3.06
CA LEU A 407 -14.77 -18.04 -1.68
C LEU A 407 -14.94 -19.35 -0.93
N GLN A 408 -16.05 -20.06 -1.11
CA GLN A 408 -16.26 -21.37 -0.49
C GLN A 408 -15.23 -22.40 -0.98
N VAL A 409 -14.93 -22.41 -2.28
CA VAL A 409 -13.86 -23.25 -2.87
C VAL A 409 -12.50 -22.90 -2.26
N HIS A 410 -12.18 -21.62 -2.17
CA HIS A 410 -10.94 -21.11 -1.59
C HIS A 410 -10.76 -21.56 -0.13
N LYS A 411 -11.78 -21.29 0.71
CA LYS A 411 -11.79 -21.68 2.13
C LYS A 411 -11.59 -23.20 2.28
N ALA A 412 -12.30 -24.00 1.48
CA ALA A 412 -12.19 -25.46 1.53
C ALA A 412 -10.80 -25.96 1.10
N PHE A 413 -10.25 -25.40 0.02
CA PHE A 413 -8.93 -25.73 -0.49
C PHE A 413 -7.83 -25.39 0.52
N VAL A 414 -7.83 -24.16 1.05
CA VAL A 414 -6.86 -23.72 2.06
C VAL A 414 -6.96 -24.58 3.30
N LYS A 415 -8.19 -24.85 3.78
CA LYS A 415 -8.41 -25.73 4.95
C LYS A 415 -7.85 -27.13 4.77
N ALA A 416 -8.10 -27.73 3.60
CA ALA A 416 -7.68 -29.10 3.33
C ALA A 416 -6.15 -29.25 3.25
N ARG A 417 -5.44 -28.20 2.81
CA ARG A 417 -4.02 -28.30 2.43
C ARG A 417 -3.06 -27.53 3.35
N PHE A 418 -3.53 -26.45 3.98
CA PHE A 418 -2.72 -25.51 4.76
C PHE A 418 -3.35 -25.14 6.12
N GLY A 419 -4.38 -25.86 6.57
CA GLY A 419 -5.01 -25.61 7.87
C GLY A 419 -5.79 -24.30 7.91
N SER A 420 -5.55 -23.41 8.88
CA SER A 420 -6.26 -22.12 8.93
C SER A 420 -5.87 -21.17 7.78
N GLY A 421 -4.74 -21.41 7.12
CA GLY A 421 -4.17 -20.47 6.14
C GLY A 421 -3.56 -19.22 6.79
N GLU A 422 -3.44 -19.19 8.12
CA GLU A 422 -2.82 -18.09 8.86
C GLU A 422 -1.31 -18.02 8.60
N GLY A 423 -0.81 -16.82 8.34
CA GLY A 423 0.61 -16.55 8.19
C GLY A 423 1.34 -16.36 9.53
N ILE A 424 2.66 -16.39 9.46
CA ILE A 424 3.57 -16.18 10.58
C ILE A 424 3.78 -14.68 10.81
N GLU A 425 3.50 -14.23 12.04
CA GLU A 425 3.57 -12.81 12.44
C GLU A 425 2.70 -11.91 11.54
N SER A 426 1.45 -12.31 11.31
CA SER A 426 0.55 -11.66 10.35
C SER A 426 -0.01 -10.31 10.78
N TYR A 427 0.03 -9.99 12.07
CA TYR A 427 -0.49 -8.76 12.66
C TYR A 427 0.61 -7.74 12.92
N VAL A 428 0.24 -6.46 12.91
CA VAL A 428 1.13 -5.38 13.34
C VAL A 428 1.48 -5.53 14.83
N ASP A 429 2.75 -5.37 15.18
CA ASP A 429 3.24 -5.41 16.56
C ASP A 429 3.66 -4.02 17.08
N ALA A 430 4.28 -3.98 18.26
CA ALA A 430 4.76 -2.72 18.84
C ALA A 430 5.83 -2.01 17.97
N GLY A 431 6.64 -2.78 17.27
CA GLY A 431 7.64 -2.26 16.32
C GLY A 431 6.98 -1.67 15.07
N ASP A 432 5.88 -2.28 14.61
CA ASP A 432 5.06 -1.72 13.54
C ASP A 432 4.34 -0.43 13.97
N LEU A 433 3.77 -0.39 15.17
CA LEU A 433 2.84 0.65 15.62
C LEU A 433 3.52 1.83 16.35
N GLY A 434 4.74 1.65 16.86
CA GLY A 434 5.38 2.59 17.78
C GLY A 434 4.69 2.69 19.16
N ALA A 435 3.88 1.68 19.50
CA ALA A 435 3.15 1.47 20.76
C ALA A 435 2.62 0.03 20.86
N GLU A 436 2.35 -0.47 22.07
CA GLU A 436 1.81 -1.83 22.27
C GLU A 436 0.49 -2.06 21.50
N PRO A 437 0.30 -3.23 20.85
CA PRO A 437 -0.92 -3.55 20.12
C PRO A 437 -2.18 -3.47 20.99
N GLU A 438 -2.09 -3.74 22.28
CA GLU A 438 -3.21 -3.60 23.22
C GLU A 438 -3.68 -2.16 23.36
N VAL A 439 -2.81 -1.16 23.13
CA VAL A 439 -3.23 0.25 23.11
C VAL A 439 -4.09 0.53 21.87
N TYR A 440 -3.74 -0.06 20.72
CA TYR A 440 -4.60 -0.08 19.53
C TYR A 440 -5.94 -0.74 19.86
N ALA A 441 -5.86 -1.92 20.48
CA ALA A 441 -6.99 -2.77 20.76
C ALA A 441 -7.94 -2.16 21.82
N ASN A 442 -7.41 -1.50 22.86
CA ASN A 442 -8.16 -0.94 23.99
C ASN A 442 -8.75 0.44 23.71
N GLY A 443 -8.21 1.18 22.72
CA GLY A 443 -8.95 2.26 22.08
C GLY A 443 -10.30 1.82 21.48
N ASN A 444 -10.52 0.49 21.39
CA ASN A 444 -11.70 -0.21 20.87
C ASN A 444 -12.52 -0.95 21.96
N SER A 445 -12.13 -0.99 23.25
CA SER A 445 -12.75 -1.88 24.27
C SER A 445 -13.16 -1.26 25.60
N ASP A 446 -13.27 0.06 25.75
CA ASP A 446 -13.72 0.63 27.02
C ASP A 446 -15.25 0.54 27.21
N LYS A 447 -15.61 -0.32 28.19
CA LYS A 447 -16.89 -0.56 28.89
C LYS A 447 -17.80 -1.67 28.36
N VAL A 448 -17.37 -2.92 28.57
CA VAL A 448 -18.27 -3.99 29.04
C VAL A 448 -17.94 -4.25 30.50
N ASN A 449 -18.52 -3.46 31.40
CA ASN A 449 -18.62 -3.85 32.80
C ASN A 449 -19.93 -3.28 33.35
N GLY A 450 -20.91 -4.17 33.47
CA GLY A 450 -22.21 -3.88 34.05
C GLY A 450 -23.25 -4.90 33.63
N HIS A 451 -23.40 -5.93 34.47
CA HIS A 451 -24.47 -6.93 34.55
C HIS A 451 -24.18 -8.32 33.94
N SER A 452 -23.93 -9.22 34.89
CA SER A 452 -24.09 -10.67 34.84
C SER A 452 -25.42 -11.10 34.22
N GLY A 453 -25.39 -12.12 33.37
CA GLY A 453 -26.56 -12.92 32.98
C GLY A 453 -26.66 -13.21 31.48
N ASP A 454 -26.63 -14.50 31.15
CA ASP A 454 -27.19 -15.13 29.94
C ASP A 454 -26.45 -15.02 28.60
N THR A 455 -25.40 -15.84 28.48
CA THR A 455 -24.80 -16.29 27.20
C THR A 455 -25.52 -17.53 26.63
N VAL A 456 -26.83 -17.52 26.39
CA VAL A 456 -27.51 -18.57 25.59
C VAL A 456 -28.79 -18.04 24.92
N ALA A 457 -28.72 -17.19 23.87
CA ALA A 457 -29.92 -16.89 23.06
C ALA A 457 -29.64 -16.13 21.74
N ILE A 458 -28.69 -16.56 20.90
CA ILE A 458 -28.60 -16.00 19.52
C ILE A 458 -28.37 -17.14 18.52
N ALA A 459 -29.35 -18.05 18.44
CA ALA A 459 -29.35 -19.12 17.43
C ALA A 459 -30.75 -19.43 16.87
N ARG A 460 -31.78 -18.62 17.15
CA ARG A 460 -33.14 -18.90 16.65
C ARG A 460 -33.90 -17.62 16.33
N SER A 461 -33.78 -17.12 15.10
CA SER A 461 -34.92 -16.58 14.34
C SER A 461 -34.48 -16.08 12.96
N LEU A 462 -34.33 -16.98 11.99
CA LEU A 462 -34.41 -16.61 10.58
C LEU A 462 -35.28 -17.65 9.86
N LYS A 463 -36.55 -17.29 9.66
CA LYS A 463 -37.39 -17.83 8.58
C LYS A 463 -37.66 -16.68 7.61
N PRO A 464 -37.59 -16.92 6.29
CA PRO A 464 -37.74 -15.86 5.30
C PRO A 464 -39.22 -15.57 5.02
N LYS A 465 -39.55 -14.30 4.79
CA LYS A 465 -40.75 -13.92 4.04
C LYS A 465 -40.34 -13.31 2.70
N MET A 466 -40.77 -13.98 1.64
CA MET A 466 -40.86 -13.46 0.27
C MET A 466 -41.98 -12.41 0.18
N GLU A 467 -41.97 -11.68 -0.95
CA GLU A 467 -42.86 -10.58 -1.43
C GLU A 467 -42.35 -9.19 -1.03
N ALA A 468 -42.14 -8.20 -1.93
CA ALA A 468 -42.65 -8.01 -3.28
C ALA A 468 -41.65 -7.20 -4.15
N VAL A 469 -41.56 -7.57 -5.43
CA VAL A 469 -41.08 -6.72 -6.51
C VAL A 469 -42.25 -5.85 -6.96
N ARG A 470 -42.09 -4.52 -6.99
CA ARG A 470 -42.65 -3.63 -8.02
C ARG A 470 -42.18 -2.18 -7.85
N ASP A 471 -41.81 -1.60 -8.99
CA ASP A 471 -41.63 -0.19 -9.34
C ASP A 471 -40.42 0.53 -8.71
N GLY A 472 -39.42 1.09 -9.42
CA GLY A 472 -39.35 1.53 -10.81
C GLY A 472 -39.28 3.06 -10.87
N GLY A 473 -38.07 3.65 -10.86
CA GLY A 473 -37.85 5.07 -11.23
C GLY A 473 -36.82 5.81 -10.38
N GLY A 474 -35.66 6.12 -10.95
CA GLY A 474 -34.77 7.18 -10.45
C GLY A 474 -35.19 8.55 -11.00
N PRO A 475 -34.88 9.67 -10.32
CA PRO A 475 -35.32 11.00 -10.77
C PRO A 475 -34.55 11.44 -12.04
N VAL A 476 -35.32 11.93 -13.00
CA VAL A 476 -34.87 12.52 -14.27
C VAL A 476 -35.21 14.02 -14.22
N ASP A 477 -34.38 14.88 -14.81
CA ASP A 477 -34.72 16.31 -14.94
C ASP A 477 -35.77 16.53 -16.04
N SER A 478 -36.25 17.78 -16.15
CA SER A 478 -37.35 18.17 -17.04
C SER A 478 -37.06 18.04 -18.55
N MET A 479 -35.90 17.50 -18.95
CA MET A 479 -35.60 17.16 -20.35
C MET A 479 -35.17 15.69 -20.56
N GLY A 480 -35.19 14.84 -19.54
CA GLY A 480 -35.03 13.40 -19.72
C GLY A 480 -33.62 12.91 -20.07
N ILE A 481 -32.56 13.69 -19.80
CA ILE A 481 -31.17 13.30 -20.10
C ILE A 481 -30.41 12.97 -18.81
N VAL A 482 -29.85 11.75 -18.71
CA VAL A 482 -28.84 11.41 -17.70
C VAL A 482 -27.48 11.93 -18.19
N THR A 483 -26.97 13.02 -17.60
CA THR A 483 -25.68 13.61 -17.99
C THR A 483 -24.59 13.29 -16.97
N ASN A 484 -23.77 12.27 -17.25
CA ASN A 484 -22.40 12.18 -16.71
C ASN A 484 -21.47 12.80 -17.76
N GLY A 485 -20.99 14.02 -17.49
CA GLY A 485 -20.04 14.70 -18.35
C GLY A 485 -18.69 14.01 -18.35
N ILE A 486 -18.31 13.46 -19.51
CA ILE A 486 -17.01 13.52 -20.21
C ILE A 486 -17.17 12.56 -21.40
N ILE A 487 -17.37 13.10 -22.60
CA ILE A 487 -17.30 12.35 -23.85
C ILE A 487 -15.98 12.76 -24.52
N GLY A 488 -15.00 11.87 -24.47
CA GLY A 488 -13.78 11.95 -25.26
C GLY A 488 -13.70 10.72 -26.14
N THR A 489 -14.10 10.86 -27.41
CA THR A 489 -13.90 9.86 -28.45
C THR A 489 -12.43 9.81 -28.82
N ALA A 490 -11.75 8.69 -28.55
CA ALA A 490 -10.44 8.42 -29.13
C ALA A 490 -10.63 7.77 -30.52
N SER A 491 -10.25 8.50 -31.56
CA SER A 491 -10.04 7.95 -32.90
C SER A 491 -8.68 7.27 -32.96
N VAL A 492 -8.69 6.02 -33.41
CA VAL A 492 -7.52 5.18 -33.70
C VAL A 492 -6.81 5.71 -34.94
N HIS A 493 -5.51 5.97 -34.84
CA HIS A 493 -4.53 5.79 -35.92
C HIS A 493 -3.19 5.35 -35.34
#